data_AF-A0A0H5R1R1-F1
#
_entry.id   AF-A0A0H5R1R1-F1
#
_cell.length_a   1.000
_cell.length_b   1.000
_cell.length_c   1.000
_cell.angle_alpha   90.00
_cell.angle_beta   90.00
_cell.angle_gamma   90.00
#
_symmetry.space_group_name_H-M   'P 1'
#
loop_
_entity.id
_entity.type
_entity.pdbx_description
1 polymer ?
#
loop_
_entity_poly.entity_id
_entity_poly.type
_entity_poly.pdbx_seq_one_letter_code
_entity_poly.pdbx_strand_id
1 'polypeptide(L)'
;MWLRMGSSNRLPEQTLAYYLSAFESVGCMPARQRTDRGAENTMIAAVLCHFYGQCAHIFGRSVANQRMECRWNQMYSMGIEFWIEFFKDLERNGKYNVDDDYEYRCAIFVFGDLLEKTLDKIFEEWNAHKMRKSSKNPGDAPDFLYAYQNCMALLNRAMSFHHC
;
A
#
# COMPACT_ATOMS: atom_id res chain seq x y z
N MET A 1 4.20 1.97 -4.32
CA MET A 1 3.24 1.71 -3.19
C MET A 1 1.84 1.58 -3.78
N TRP A 2 0.76 1.39 -3.02
CA TRP A 2 -0.58 1.83 -3.41
C TRP A 2 -1.28 2.30 -2.12
N LEU A 3 -2.13 3.31 -2.21
CA LEU A 3 -2.95 3.82 -1.12
C LEU A 3 -4.34 4.07 -1.70
N ARG A 4 -5.38 3.59 -1.02
CA ARG A 4 -6.78 3.73 -1.43
C ARG A 4 -7.65 3.88 -0.19
N MET A 5 -8.62 4.76 -0.24
CA MET A 5 -9.68 4.86 0.75
C MET A 5 -10.58 3.63 0.62
N GLY A 6 -10.78 2.95 1.74
CA GLY A 6 -11.68 1.81 1.85
C GLY A 6 -12.80 2.13 2.83
N SER A 7 -13.99 1.60 2.55
CA SER A 7 -15.12 1.63 3.48
C SER A 7 -14.99 0.60 4.60
N SER A 8 -14.06 -0.36 4.49
CA SER A 8 -13.77 -1.30 5.59
C SER A 8 -12.45 -2.01 5.37
N ASN A 9 -11.66 -2.14 6.44
CA ASN A 9 -10.48 -3.01 6.44
C ASN A 9 -10.82 -4.50 6.73
N ARG A 10 -12.09 -4.83 6.93
CA ARG A 10 -12.55 -6.19 7.26
C ARG A 10 -13.00 -7.01 6.05
N LEU A 11 -12.97 -6.42 4.85
CA LEU A 11 -13.43 -7.04 3.61
C LEU A 11 -12.21 -7.44 2.76
N PRO A 12 -11.78 -8.71 2.79
CA PRO A 12 -10.59 -9.14 2.05
C PRO A 12 -10.77 -8.98 0.53
N GLU A 13 -12.02 -8.98 0.02
CA GLU A 13 -12.34 -8.72 -1.38
C GLU A 13 -11.97 -7.29 -1.79
N GLN A 14 -12.23 -6.30 -0.91
CA GLN A 14 -11.88 -4.91 -1.17
C GLN A 14 -10.35 -4.75 -1.19
N THR A 15 -9.66 -5.36 -0.22
CA THR A 15 -8.18 -5.36 -0.18
C THR A 15 -7.58 -6.03 -1.42
N LEU A 16 -8.15 -7.16 -1.85
CA LEU A 16 -7.74 -7.84 -3.08
C LEU A 16 -7.99 -6.99 -4.32
N ALA A 17 -9.15 -6.32 -4.43
CA ALA A 17 -9.46 -5.45 -5.55
C ALA A 17 -8.41 -4.33 -5.69
N TYR A 18 -8.08 -3.64 -4.59
CA TYR A 18 -7.04 -2.61 -4.60
C TYR A 18 -5.66 -3.17 -4.96
N TYR A 19 -5.35 -4.37 -4.48
CA TYR A 19 -4.11 -5.05 -4.80
C TYR A 19 -4.01 -5.38 -6.30
N LEU A 20 -5.08 -5.89 -6.91
CA LEU A 20 -5.13 -6.18 -8.34
C LEU A 20 -5.07 -4.90 -9.18
N SER A 21 -5.79 -3.84 -8.81
CA SER A 21 -5.69 -2.55 -9.50
C SER A 21 -4.27 -1.97 -9.46
N ALA A 22 -3.54 -2.17 -8.35
CA ALA A 22 -2.14 -1.79 -8.26
C ALA A 22 -1.24 -2.61 -9.21
N PHE A 23 -1.60 -3.85 -9.52
CA PHE A 23 -0.87 -4.64 -10.52
C PHE A 23 -1.15 -4.21 -11.94
N GLU A 24 -2.41 -3.92 -12.24
CA GLU A 24 -2.80 -3.43 -13.56
C GLU A 24 -2.10 -2.12 -13.89
N SER A 25 -1.95 -1.22 -12.91
CA SER A 25 -1.24 0.05 -13.12
C SER A 25 0.27 -0.11 -13.28
N VAL A 26 0.87 -1.08 -12.59
CA VAL A 26 2.33 -1.33 -12.62
C VAL A 26 2.73 -2.28 -13.77
N GLY A 27 1.80 -3.10 -14.27
CA GLY A 27 2.04 -4.07 -15.33
C GLY A 27 2.77 -5.35 -14.90
N CYS A 28 2.94 -5.57 -13.58
CA CYS A 28 3.58 -6.78 -13.06
C CYS A 28 3.05 -7.19 -11.68
N MET A 29 3.15 -8.49 -11.39
CA MET A 29 2.78 -9.09 -10.09
C MET A 29 4.06 -9.51 -9.33
N PRO A 30 4.16 -9.24 -8.02
CA PRO A 30 5.30 -9.65 -7.22
C PRO A 30 5.37 -11.18 -7.15
N ALA A 31 6.56 -11.73 -7.40
CA ALA A 31 6.81 -13.17 -7.29
C ALA A 31 6.74 -13.68 -5.84
N ARG A 32 6.88 -12.79 -4.84
CA ARG A 32 6.82 -13.13 -3.43
C ARG A 32 6.30 -11.99 -2.58
N GLN A 33 5.40 -12.30 -1.65
CA GLN A 33 4.89 -11.36 -0.66
C GLN A 33 4.97 -11.92 0.75
N ARG A 34 5.14 -11.01 1.72
CA ARG A 34 5.04 -11.31 3.14
C ARG A 34 3.99 -10.40 3.77
N THR A 35 3.07 -10.97 4.51
CA THR A 35 2.10 -10.23 5.34
C THR A 35 2.14 -10.78 6.76
N ASP A 36 1.49 -10.07 7.69
CA ASP A 36 1.09 -10.69 8.95
C ASP A 36 -0.06 -11.69 8.72
N ARG A 37 -0.54 -12.32 9.79
CA ARG A 37 -1.61 -13.33 9.75
C ARG A 37 -3.02 -12.71 9.77
N GLY A 38 -3.18 -11.50 9.26
CA GLY A 38 -4.48 -10.85 9.16
C GLY A 38 -5.42 -11.55 8.17
N ALA A 39 -6.71 -11.54 8.48
CA ALA A 39 -7.74 -12.17 7.65
C ALA A 39 -7.92 -11.44 6.31
N GLU A 40 -7.67 -10.13 6.29
CA GLU A 40 -7.74 -9.24 5.13
C GLU A 40 -6.75 -9.62 4.02
N ASN A 41 -5.62 -10.23 4.37
CA ASN A 41 -4.57 -10.61 3.42
C ASN A 41 -4.73 -12.03 2.86
N THR A 42 -5.70 -12.80 3.36
CA THR A 42 -5.86 -14.22 3.03
C THR A 42 -6.11 -14.45 1.55
N MET A 43 -6.94 -13.60 0.92
CA MET A 43 -7.25 -13.72 -0.51
C MET A 43 -6.04 -13.38 -1.39
N ILE A 44 -5.27 -12.35 -1.02
CA ILE A 44 -4.02 -12.00 -1.71
C ILE A 44 -3.02 -13.16 -1.67
N ALA A 45 -2.86 -13.76 -0.48
CA ALA A 45 -2.01 -14.94 -0.31
C ALA A 45 -2.46 -16.11 -1.20
N ALA A 46 -3.77 -16.37 -1.26
CA ALA A 46 -4.32 -17.43 -2.10
C ALA A 46 -4.06 -17.19 -3.59
N VAL A 47 -4.26 -15.96 -4.08
CA VAL A 47 -3.99 -15.57 -5.48
C VAL A 47 -2.51 -15.73 -5.81
N LEU A 48 -1.60 -15.24 -4.97
CA LEU A 48 -0.15 -15.40 -5.17
C LEU A 48 0.26 -16.88 -5.20
N CYS A 49 -0.23 -17.68 -4.26
CA CYS A 49 0.07 -19.10 -4.19
C CYS A 49 -0.52 -19.89 -5.37
N HIS A 50 -1.65 -19.45 -5.93
CA HIS A 50 -2.24 -20.04 -7.12
C HIS A 50 -1.34 -19.86 -8.35
N PHE A 51 -0.81 -18.66 -8.57
CA PHE A 51 0.02 -18.36 -9.76
C PHE A 51 1.49 -18.75 -9.62
N TYR A 52 2.08 -18.61 -8.43
CA TYR A 52 3.53 -18.77 -8.19
C TYR A 52 3.88 -19.89 -7.20
N GLY A 53 2.89 -20.66 -6.74
CA GLY A 53 3.06 -21.79 -5.82
C GLY A 53 3.13 -21.40 -4.34
N GLN A 54 3.09 -22.40 -3.45
CA GLN A 54 2.96 -22.20 -1.99
C GLN A 54 4.08 -21.36 -1.35
N CYS A 55 5.24 -21.27 -2.00
CA CYS A 55 6.38 -20.48 -1.53
C CYS A 55 6.27 -18.99 -1.84
N ALA A 56 5.26 -18.58 -2.63
CA ALA A 56 5.04 -17.20 -3.06
C ALA A 56 4.51 -16.30 -1.95
N HIS A 57 3.86 -16.87 -0.93
CA HIS A 57 3.39 -16.11 0.23
C HIS A 57 4.06 -16.56 1.53
N ILE A 58 4.44 -15.60 2.38
CA ILE A 58 5.04 -15.86 3.69
C ILE A 58 4.23 -15.14 4.77
N PHE A 59 3.64 -15.91 5.68
CA PHE A 59 3.05 -15.34 6.90
C PHE A 59 4.13 -15.06 7.95
N GLY A 60 4.33 -13.78 8.24
CA GLY A 60 5.21 -13.29 9.28
C GLY A 60 4.55 -13.20 10.66
N ARG A 61 5.36 -13.19 11.71
CA ARG A 61 4.91 -12.79 13.05
C ARG A 61 4.72 -11.28 13.10
N SER A 62 3.72 -10.79 13.83
CA SER A 62 3.46 -9.35 14.03
C SER A 62 4.67 -8.59 14.58
N VAL A 63 5.46 -9.21 15.47
CA VAL A 63 6.71 -8.61 16.00
C VAL A 63 7.77 -8.33 14.93
N ALA A 64 7.69 -9.01 13.78
CA ALA A 64 8.58 -8.77 12.64
C ALA A 64 8.03 -7.71 11.67
N ASN A 65 6.85 -7.14 11.95
CA ASN A 65 6.21 -6.11 11.14
C ASN A 65 6.72 -4.69 11.44
N GLN A 66 7.72 -4.54 12.31
CA GLN A 66 8.27 -3.25 12.75
C GLN A 66 8.55 -2.26 11.61
N ARG A 67 9.06 -2.75 10.46
CA ARG A 67 9.32 -1.89 9.31
C ARG A 67 8.05 -1.30 8.70
N MET A 68 6.98 -2.08 8.63
CA MET A 68 5.68 -1.60 8.18
C MET A 68 5.08 -0.65 9.21
N GLU A 69 5.16 -0.97 10.50
CA GLU A 69 4.69 -0.06 11.57
C GLU A 69 5.42 1.29 11.55
N CYS A 70 6.75 1.28 11.44
CA CYS A 70 7.53 2.51 11.30
C CYS A 70 7.15 3.32 10.05
N ARG A 71 6.72 2.64 8.98
CA ARG A 71 6.25 3.28 7.75
C ARG A 71 4.86 3.87 7.93
N TRP A 72 3.94 3.17 8.60
CA TRP A 72 2.64 3.70 8.97
C TRP A 72 2.79 5.00 9.75
N ASN A 73 3.70 5.03 10.75
CA ASN A 73 4.00 6.25 11.52
C ASN A 73 4.47 7.43 10.66
N GLN A 74 5.31 7.19 9.65
CA GLN A 74 5.72 8.25 8.72
C GLN A 74 4.52 8.76 7.91
N MET A 75 3.69 7.84 7.41
CA MET A 75 2.51 8.19 6.65
C MET A 75 1.48 8.99 7.47
N TYR A 76 1.33 8.67 8.75
CA TYR A 76 0.53 9.48 9.68
C TYR A 76 0.94 10.95 9.65
N SER A 77 2.24 11.22 9.77
CA SER A 77 2.80 12.57 9.77
C SER A 77 2.71 13.31 8.43
N MET A 78 2.43 12.61 7.32
CA MET A 78 2.33 13.20 5.97
C MET A 78 0.93 13.74 5.63
N GLY A 79 -0.06 13.56 6.51
CA GLY A 79 -1.38 14.18 6.34
C GLY A 79 -2.55 13.39 6.92
N ILE A 80 -2.36 12.12 7.27
CA ILE A 80 -3.44 11.30 7.86
C ILE A 80 -3.76 11.75 9.29
N GLU A 81 -2.77 12.23 10.05
CA GLU A 81 -2.97 12.73 11.41
C GLU A 81 -4.01 13.86 11.48
N PHE A 82 -4.01 14.76 10.50
CA PHE A 82 -5.02 15.83 10.39
C PHE A 82 -6.44 15.26 10.33
N TRP A 83 -6.69 14.30 9.45
CA TRP A 83 -8.02 13.72 9.27
C TRP A 83 -8.48 12.96 10.51
N ILE A 84 -7.56 12.31 11.22
CA ILE A 84 -7.89 11.59 12.45
C ILE A 84 -8.31 12.55 13.55
N GLU A 85 -7.56 13.62 13.79
CA GLU A 85 -7.97 14.60 14.80
C GLU A 85 -9.23 15.36 14.36
N PHE A 86 -9.39 15.66 13.07
CA PHE A 86 -10.62 16.25 12.54
C PHE A 86 -11.87 15.41 12.89
N PHE A 87 -11.86 14.11 12.61
CA PHE A 87 -13.01 13.25 12.94
C PHE A 87 -13.18 13.04 14.44
N LYS A 88 -12.08 12.88 15.20
CA LYS A 88 -12.16 12.79 16.67
C LYS A 88 -12.76 14.06 17.29
N ASP A 89 -12.44 15.23 16.76
CA ASP A 89 -13.02 16.49 17.23
C ASP A 89 -14.51 16.59 16.91
N LEU A 90 -14.95 16.07 15.75
CA LEU A 90 -16.38 15.96 15.47
C LEU A 90 -17.09 15.03 16.47
N GLU A 91 -16.48 13.89 16.83
CA GLU A 91 -17.03 12.99 17.84
C GLU A 91 -17.08 13.63 19.24
N ARG A 92 -15.98 14.25 19.68
CA ARG A 92 -15.91 14.95 20.97
C ARG A 92 -16.97 16.04 21.11
N ASN A 93 -17.33 16.70 20.01
CA ASN A 93 -18.34 17.75 19.96
C ASN A 93 -19.77 17.23 19.71
N GLY A 94 -19.97 15.91 19.63
CA GLY A 94 -21.27 15.28 19.36
C GLY A 94 -21.83 15.62 17.99
N LYS A 95 -20.95 15.85 16.99
CA LYS A 95 -21.30 16.18 15.60
C LYS A 95 -21.13 15.01 14.65
N TYR A 96 -20.55 13.92 15.13
CA TYR A 96 -20.32 12.70 14.39
C TYR A 96 -20.32 11.53 15.37
N ASN A 97 -20.90 10.41 14.96
CA ASN A 97 -20.84 9.13 15.66
C ASN A 97 -20.39 8.03 14.70
N VAL A 98 -19.17 7.53 14.87
CA VAL A 98 -18.63 6.45 14.03
C VAL A 98 -19.41 5.14 14.16
N ASP A 99 -20.10 4.92 15.29
CA ASP A 99 -20.90 3.72 15.52
C ASP A 99 -22.30 3.81 14.88
N ASP A 100 -22.71 4.99 14.38
CA ASP A 100 -23.93 5.17 13.60
C ASP A 100 -23.64 4.95 12.10
N ASP A 101 -24.25 3.91 11.51
CA ASP A 101 -24.01 3.52 10.10
C ASP A 101 -24.44 4.61 9.11
N TYR A 102 -25.45 5.42 9.42
CA TYR A 102 -25.88 6.50 8.53
C TYR A 102 -24.87 7.65 8.54
N GLU A 103 -24.46 8.10 9.71
CA GLU A 103 -23.44 9.14 9.84
C GLU A 103 -22.09 8.70 9.27
N TYR A 104 -21.69 7.46 9.53
CA TYR A 104 -20.49 6.85 8.96
C TYR A 104 -20.49 6.89 7.42
N ARG A 105 -21.58 6.43 6.79
CA ARG A 105 -21.71 6.46 5.33
C ARG A 105 -21.77 7.87 4.78
N CYS A 106 -22.42 8.80 5.47
CA CYS A 106 -22.41 10.22 5.10
C CYS A 106 -21.00 10.81 5.15
N ALA A 107 -20.22 10.48 6.18
CA ALA A 107 -18.84 10.94 6.30
C ALA A 107 -17.98 10.39 5.15
N ILE A 108 -18.12 9.10 4.81
CA ILE A 108 -17.45 8.52 3.62
C ILE A 108 -17.86 9.27 2.36
N PHE A 109 -19.16 9.52 2.15
CA PHE A 109 -19.65 10.18 0.96
C PHE A 109 -19.13 11.63 0.83
N VAL A 110 -19.14 12.39 1.92
CA VAL A 110 -18.75 13.81 1.92
C VAL A 110 -17.23 13.99 1.87
N PHE A 111 -16.48 13.19 2.62
CA PHE A 111 -15.03 13.38 2.78
C PHE A 111 -14.20 12.37 1.99
N GLY A 112 -14.79 11.33 1.43
CA GLY A 112 -14.09 10.25 0.73
C GLY A 112 -13.17 10.77 -0.37
N ASP A 113 -13.65 11.65 -1.23
CA ASP A 113 -12.84 12.24 -2.30
C ASP A 113 -11.69 13.11 -1.77
N LEU A 114 -11.87 13.77 -0.63
CA LEU A 114 -10.83 14.59 0.00
C LEU A 114 -9.76 13.71 0.68
N LEU A 115 -10.19 12.61 1.30
CA LEU A 115 -9.30 11.58 1.85
C LEU A 115 -8.49 10.94 0.73
N GLU A 116 -9.13 10.55 -0.37
CA GLU A 116 -8.45 9.95 -1.53
C GLU A 116 -7.39 10.89 -2.10
N LYS A 117 -7.72 12.18 -2.32
CA LYS A 117 -6.73 13.19 -2.75
C LYS A 117 -5.56 13.34 -1.78
N THR A 118 -5.82 13.22 -0.48
CA THR A 118 -4.76 13.26 0.53
C THR A 118 -3.85 12.03 0.40
N LEU A 119 -4.43 10.85 0.19
CA LEU A 119 -3.70 9.60 -0.02
C LEU A 119 -2.88 9.65 -1.32
N ASP A 120 -3.44 10.20 -2.41
CA ASP A 120 -2.73 10.38 -3.69
C ASP A 120 -1.51 11.29 -3.52
N LYS A 121 -1.67 12.42 -2.80
CA LYS A 121 -0.54 13.31 -2.50
C LYS A 121 0.55 12.61 -1.68
N ILE A 122 0.17 11.87 -0.64
CA ILE A 122 1.10 11.10 0.17
C ILE A 122 1.83 10.06 -0.69
N PHE A 123 1.11 9.40 -1.60
CA PHE A 123 1.66 8.42 -2.52
C PHE A 123 2.71 9.04 -3.45
N GLU A 124 2.42 10.19 -4.06
CA GLU A 124 3.34 10.92 -4.95
C GLU A 124 4.58 11.38 -4.20
N GLU A 125 4.41 12.05 -3.06
CA GLU A 125 5.52 12.53 -2.22
C GLU A 125 6.41 11.37 -1.77
N TRP A 126 5.79 10.25 -1.38
CA TRP A 126 6.53 9.07 -0.99
C TRP A 126 7.29 8.45 -2.18
N ASN A 127 6.69 8.31 -3.34
CA ASN A 127 7.42 7.63 -4.41
C ASN A 127 8.53 8.51 -5.03
N ALA A 128 8.42 9.83 -4.87
CA ALA A 128 9.41 10.80 -5.32
C ALA A 128 10.54 11.09 -4.29
N HIS A 129 10.35 10.81 -2.99
CA HIS A 129 11.36 11.17 -1.99
C HIS A 129 12.67 10.40 -2.17
N LYS A 130 13.81 11.09 -2.04
CA LYS A 130 15.12 10.42 -2.04
C LYS A 130 15.33 9.66 -0.74
N MET A 131 15.51 8.35 -0.85
CA MET A 131 15.88 7.55 0.30
C MET A 131 17.33 7.77 0.69
N ARG A 132 17.63 7.62 1.98
CA ARG A 132 19.01 7.68 2.46
C ARG A 132 19.82 6.50 1.92
N LYS A 133 20.99 6.81 1.35
CA LYS A 133 21.96 5.79 0.91
C LYS A 133 22.39 4.92 2.10
N SER A 134 22.40 3.61 1.90
CA SER A 134 22.88 2.61 2.86
C SER A 134 23.52 1.43 2.12
N SER A 135 24.11 0.48 2.83
CA SER A 135 24.66 -0.74 2.21
C SER A 135 23.62 -1.56 1.44
N LYS A 136 22.33 -1.37 1.70
CA LYS A 136 21.21 -2.08 1.06
C LYS A 136 20.35 -1.19 0.17
N ASN A 137 20.64 0.11 0.08
CA ASN A 137 19.85 1.07 -0.69
C ASN A 137 20.78 2.07 -1.39
N PRO A 138 20.78 2.15 -2.73
CA PRO A 138 21.62 3.08 -3.49
C PRO A 138 21.36 4.56 -3.16
N GLY A 139 20.19 4.90 -2.59
CA GLY A 139 19.90 6.23 -2.06
C GLY A 139 19.19 7.17 -3.04
N ASP A 140 18.27 6.64 -3.83
CA ASP A 140 17.44 7.40 -4.78
C ASP A 140 15.94 7.23 -4.49
N ALA A 141 15.12 7.89 -5.30
CA ALA A 141 13.67 7.81 -5.20
C ALA A 141 13.14 6.40 -5.49
N PRO A 142 12.14 5.90 -4.73
CA PRO A 142 11.52 4.60 -4.98
C PRO A 142 11.09 4.39 -6.45
N ASP A 143 10.44 5.37 -7.06
CA ASP A 143 10.00 5.25 -8.47
C ASP A 143 11.16 5.14 -9.43
N PHE A 144 12.22 5.93 -9.21
CA PHE A 144 13.42 5.85 -10.02
C PHE A 144 14.09 4.48 -9.92
N LEU A 145 14.23 3.95 -8.70
CA LEU A 145 14.86 2.65 -8.47
C LEU A 145 14.05 1.51 -9.06
N TYR A 146 12.72 1.59 -9.00
CA TYR A 146 11.82 0.63 -9.62
C TYR A 146 11.96 0.63 -11.15
N ALA A 147 11.87 1.82 -11.77
CA ALA A 147 12.02 1.98 -13.21
C ALA A 147 13.42 1.53 -13.71
N TYR A 148 14.47 1.90 -12.98
CA TYR A 148 15.84 1.51 -13.31
C TYR A 148 16.03 -0.01 -13.30
N GLN A 149 15.51 -0.71 -12.28
CA GLN A 149 15.57 -2.18 -12.22
C GLN A 149 14.85 -2.84 -13.40
N ASN A 150 13.68 -2.34 -13.77
CA ASN A 150 12.93 -2.86 -14.92
C ASN A 150 13.68 -2.65 -16.25
N CYS A 151 14.23 -1.45 -16.48
CA CYS A 151 15.04 -1.16 -17.66
C CYS A 151 16.29 -2.06 -17.73
N MET A 152 16.99 -2.24 -16.61
CA MET A 152 18.17 -3.12 -16.56
C MET A 152 17.80 -4.60 -16.78
N ALA A 153 16.66 -5.06 -16.27
CA ALA A 153 16.18 -6.42 -16.50
C ALA A 153 15.84 -6.66 -17.97
N LEU A 154 15.22 -5.69 -18.64
CA LEU A 154 14.93 -5.74 -20.08
C LEU A 154 16.20 -5.72 -20.92
N LEU A 155 17.17 -4.85 -20.60
CA LEU A 155 18.47 -4.80 -21.27
C LEU A 155 19.24 -6.12 -21.12
N ASN A 156 19.27 -6.69 -19.92
CA ASN A 156 19.94 -7.98 -19.68
C ASN A 156 19.28 -9.12 -20.45
N ARG A 157 17.94 -9.16 -20.56
CA ARG A 157 17.24 -10.12 -21.42
C ARG A 157 17.61 -9.90 -22.90
N ALA A 158 17.55 -8.68 -23.40
CA ALA A 158 17.89 -8.37 -24.79
C ALA A 158 19.34 -8.75 -25.14
N MET A 159 20.30 -8.49 -24.24
CA MET A 159 21.70 -8.88 -24.43
C MET A 159 21.92 -10.40 -24.35
N SER A 160 21.15 -11.11 -23.53
CA SER A 160 21.22 -12.58 -23.47
C SER A 160 20.72 -13.29 -24.74
N PHE A 161 19.93 -12.63 -25.59
CA PHE A 161 19.53 -13.14 -26.91
C PHE A 161 20.60 -12.95 -28.00
N HIS A 162 21.67 -12.18 -27.75
CA HIS A 162 22.78 -11.99 -28.70
C HIS A 162 23.96 -12.96 -28.49
N HIS A 163 23.80 -13.96 -27.61
CA HIS A 163 24.79 -15.02 -27.38
C HIS A 163 24.28 -16.44 -27.69
N CYS A 164 23.26 -16.58 -28.55
CA CYS A 164 22.88 -17.86 -29.17
C CYS A 164 23.20 -17.84 -30.65
#